data_AF-A0A9E5TWW7-F1
#
_entry.id   AF-A0A9E5TWW7-F1
#
_cell.length_a   1.000
_cell.length_b   1.000
_cell.length_c   1.000
_cell.angle_alpha   90.00
_cell.angle_beta   90.00
_cell.angle_gamma   90.00
#
_symmetry.space_group_name_H-M   'P 1'
#
loop_
_entity.id
_entity.type
_entity.pdbx_description
1 polymer ?
#
loop_
_entity_poly.entity_id
_entity_poly.type
_entity_poly.pdbx_seq_one_letter_code
_entity_poly.pdbx_strand_id
1 'polypeptide(L)'
;ILPSHVRIRETLQKDPLGLGHAVLCARDEVGDEPFAVILPDDMIHAPGQGALGQMIAAYQATGSSLLGVEEVPSHLTRRYGIAAVQDRGEGYLEICSVVEKPEPEAVPSRLGIVGRYILAPEIFGFLEGLGAGAGGEIQLTDAIARLLEAHSVLAFPFSGRRYDCGSRLGFIQATIDLALQDEELRAELKQFLAEVET
;
A
#
# COMPACT_ATOMS: atom_id res chain seq x y z
N ILE A 1 -20.12 -6.77 14.20
CA ILE A 1 -20.71 -5.61 14.90
C ILE A 1 -19.84 -4.41 14.57
N LEU A 2 -20.40 -3.35 14.00
CA LEU A 2 -19.66 -2.11 13.70
C LEU A 2 -19.61 -1.24 14.95
N PRO A 3 -18.45 -0.71 15.38
CA PRO A 3 -18.40 0.25 16.48
C PRO A 3 -19.26 1.48 16.17
N SER A 4 -19.95 2.03 17.19
CA SER A 4 -20.96 3.09 17.00
C SER A 4 -20.45 4.39 16.36
N HIS A 5 -19.15 4.65 16.44
CA HIS A 5 -18.51 5.83 15.88
C HIS A 5 -17.97 5.60 14.45
N VAL A 6 -18.04 4.38 13.93
CA VAL A 6 -17.59 4.05 12.57
C VAL A 6 -18.77 4.10 11.62
N ARG A 7 -18.57 4.74 10.47
CA ARG A 7 -19.55 4.79 9.37
C ARG A 7 -18.91 4.18 8.13
N ILE A 8 -19.68 3.38 7.41
CA ILE A 8 -19.28 2.80 6.12
C ILE A 8 -20.08 3.52 5.03
N ARG A 9 -19.38 3.89 3.97
CA ARG A 9 -19.94 4.47 2.76
C ARG A 9 -19.43 3.69 1.57
N GLU A 10 -20.26 3.59 0.55
CA GLU A 10 -19.97 2.82 -0.65
C GLU A 10 -20.11 3.75 -1.86
N THR A 11 -19.14 3.67 -2.75
CA THR A 11 -19.17 4.32 -4.06
C THR A 11 -18.96 3.25 -5.12
N LEU A 12 -19.54 3.46 -6.30
CA LEU A 12 -19.47 2.49 -7.39
C LEU A 12 -18.38 2.88 -8.38
N GLN A 13 -17.40 1.98 -8.54
CA GLN A 13 -16.52 2.01 -9.71
C GLN A 13 -17.26 1.37 -10.90
N LYS A 14 -17.80 2.19 -11.81
CA LYS A 14 -18.65 1.71 -12.92
C LYS A 14 -17.91 0.81 -13.90
N ASP A 15 -16.64 1.14 -14.15
CA ASP A 15 -15.77 0.45 -15.08
C ASP A 15 -14.43 0.13 -14.40
N PRO A 16 -13.84 -1.06 -14.61
CA PRO A 16 -12.60 -1.49 -13.96
C PRO A 16 -11.38 -0.83 -14.62
N LEU A 17 -11.27 0.49 -14.50
CA LEU A 17 -10.23 1.31 -15.13
C LEU A 17 -8.98 1.48 -14.25
N GLY A 18 -8.75 0.59 -13.30
CA GLY A 18 -7.58 0.60 -12.41
C GLY A 18 -7.77 1.31 -11.06
N LEU A 19 -6.72 1.24 -10.23
CA LEU A 19 -6.73 1.75 -8.86
C LEU A 19 -6.91 3.26 -8.78
N GLY A 20 -6.28 4.02 -9.68
CA GLY A 20 -6.43 5.47 -9.71
C GLY A 20 -7.88 5.89 -9.96
N HIS A 21 -8.57 5.20 -10.87
CA HIS A 21 -10.01 5.42 -11.10
C HIS A 21 -10.85 5.06 -9.86
N ALA A 22 -10.53 3.96 -9.18
CA ALA A 22 -11.23 3.54 -7.96
C ALA A 22 -11.11 4.59 -6.85
N VAL A 23 -9.89 5.14 -6.65
CA VAL A 23 -9.65 6.23 -5.69
C VAL A 23 -10.44 7.47 -6.09
N LEU A 24 -10.40 7.85 -7.37
CA LEU A 24 -11.13 9.03 -7.86
C LEU A 24 -12.66 8.91 -7.65
N CYS A 25 -13.24 7.72 -7.76
CA CYS A 25 -14.66 7.47 -7.48
C CYS A 25 -15.06 7.78 -6.03
N ALA A 26 -14.10 7.82 -5.10
CA ALA A 26 -14.34 8.17 -3.69
C ALA A 26 -14.18 9.67 -3.39
N ARG A 27 -13.79 10.51 -4.38
CA ARG A 27 -13.51 11.94 -4.20
C ARG A 27 -14.61 12.67 -3.43
N ASP A 28 -15.86 12.51 -3.85
CA ASP A 28 -16.99 13.24 -3.25
C ASP A 28 -17.27 12.83 -1.79
N GLU A 29 -16.96 11.57 -1.42
CA GLU A 29 -17.14 11.08 -0.06
C GLU A 29 -15.99 11.49 0.87
N VAL A 30 -14.78 11.64 0.31
CA VAL A 30 -13.59 12.11 1.04
C VAL A 30 -13.60 13.62 1.22
N GLY A 31 -13.96 14.37 0.17
CA GLY A 31 -13.90 15.83 0.16
C GLY A 31 -12.47 16.36 0.11
N ASP A 32 -12.22 17.48 0.81
CA ASP A 32 -10.94 18.18 0.86
C ASP A 32 -10.15 17.86 2.15
N GLU A 33 -10.15 16.58 2.52
CA GLU A 33 -9.44 16.07 3.70
C GLU A 33 -8.37 15.05 3.30
N PRO A 34 -7.25 14.98 4.03
CA PRO A 34 -6.28 13.91 3.82
C PRO A 34 -6.90 12.56 4.19
N PHE A 35 -6.57 11.53 3.42
CA PHE A 35 -7.21 10.22 3.53
C PHE A 35 -6.22 9.07 3.36
N ALA A 36 -6.59 7.91 3.90
CA ALA A 36 -5.82 6.70 3.73
C ALA A 36 -6.40 5.84 2.60
N VAL A 37 -5.52 5.20 1.82
CA VAL A 37 -5.89 4.13 0.89
C VAL A 37 -5.32 2.83 1.42
N ILE A 38 -6.16 1.80 1.46
CA ILE A 38 -5.83 0.47 1.99
C ILE A 38 -6.19 -0.54 0.91
N LEU A 39 -5.18 -1.17 0.30
CA LEU A 39 -5.43 -2.32 -0.58
C LEU A 39 -5.70 -3.55 0.28
N PRO A 40 -6.87 -4.18 0.14
CA PRO A 40 -7.30 -5.28 1.02
C PRO A 40 -6.46 -6.54 0.81
N ASP A 41 -5.87 -6.71 -0.36
CA ASP A 41 -5.01 -7.85 -0.69
C ASP A 41 -3.66 -7.80 0.03
N ASP A 42 -3.24 -6.63 0.51
CA ASP A 42 -2.07 -6.49 1.38
C ASP A 42 -2.46 -6.66 2.85
N MET A 43 -2.35 -7.89 3.33
CA MET A 43 -2.51 -8.19 4.75
C MET A 43 -1.22 -7.84 5.47
N ILE A 44 -1.26 -6.83 6.34
CA ILE A 44 -0.09 -6.41 7.13
C ILE A 44 -0.34 -6.72 8.59
N HIS A 45 0.42 -7.68 9.11
CA HIS A 45 0.42 -8.00 10.53
C HIS A 45 1.52 -7.20 11.22
N ALA A 46 1.11 -6.17 11.96
CA ALA A 46 2.00 -5.29 12.73
C ALA A 46 1.43 -5.13 14.15
N PRO A 47 2.06 -5.73 15.17
CA PRO A 47 1.60 -5.60 16.55
C PRO A 47 1.51 -4.14 17.04
N GLY A 48 0.69 -3.90 18.06
CA GLY A 48 0.50 -2.56 18.61
C GLY A 48 -0.41 -1.70 17.74
N GLN A 49 0.10 -0.55 17.26
CA GLN A 49 -0.70 0.44 16.52
C GLN A 49 -0.97 0.09 15.04
N GLY A 50 -0.41 -1.03 14.53
CA GLY A 50 -0.53 -1.40 13.13
C GLY A 50 0.30 -0.53 12.19
N ALA A 51 0.40 -0.93 10.90
CA ALA A 51 1.15 -0.17 9.90
C ALA A 51 0.51 1.20 9.61
N LEU A 52 -0.82 1.25 9.48
CA LEU A 52 -1.52 2.51 9.24
C LEU A 52 -1.39 3.48 10.43
N GLY A 53 -1.44 2.99 11.68
CA GLY A 53 -1.24 3.84 12.85
C GLY A 53 0.16 4.47 12.91
N GLN A 54 1.19 3.69 12.55
CA GLN A 54 2.56 4.21 12.40
C GLN A 54 2.63 5.33 11.36
N MET A 55 2.00 5.13 10.20
CA MET A 55 1.96 6.14 9.14
C MET A 55 1.17 7.38 9.56
N ILE A 56 0.03 7.24 10.25
CA ILE A 56 -0.75 8.39 10.72
C ILE A 56 0.09 9.26 11.67
N ALA A 57 0.86 8.64 12.58
CA ALA A 57 1.75 9.38 13.47
C ALA A 57 2.83 10.16 12.69
N ALA A 58 3.40 9.55 11.65
CA ALA A 58 4.38 10.22 10.79
C ALA A 58 3.74 11.35 9.96
N TYR A 59 2.51 11.17 9.48
CA TYR A 59 1.77 12.20 8.75
C TYR A 59 1.49 13.40 9.67
N GLN A 60 1.07 13.16 10.91
CA GLN A 60 0.85 14.23 11.89
C GLN A 60 2.13 15.03 12.21
N ALA A 61 3.30 14.40 12.15
CA ALA A 61 4.58 15.07 12.39
C ALA A 61 5.09 15.87 11.17
N THR A 62 4.76 15.46 9.94
CA THR A 62 5.38 15.96 8.72
C THR A 62 4.43 16.73 7.80
N GLY A 63 3.12 16.48 7.90
CA GLY A 63 2.10 16.98 6.97
C GLY A 63 2.22 16.46 5.54
N SER A 64 3.17 15.56 5.26
CA SER A 64 3.50 15.09 3.91
C SER A 64 2.80 13.79 3.59
N SER A 65 2.39 13.59 2.33
CA SER A 65 1.81 12.30 1.91
C SER A 65 2.81 11.17 2.13
N LEU A 66 2.32 9.98 2.51
CA LEU A 66 3.14 8.83 2.87
C LEU A 66 2.78 7.61 2.04
N LEU A 67 3.80 6.94 1.51
CA LEU A 67 3.65 5.63 0.87
C LEU A 67 4.29 4.57 1.76
N GLY A 68 3.53 3.54 2.12
CA GLY A 68 4.11 2.35 2.74
C GLY A 68 5.07 1.69 1.76
N VAL A 69 6.27 1.35 2.19
CA VAL A 69 7.26 0.67 1.34
C VAL A 69 7.88 -0.54 2.02
N GLU A 70 8.31 -1.50 1.22
CA GLU A 70 9.21 -2.58 1.66
C GLU A 70 10.22 -2.92 0.57
N GLU A 71 11.32 -3.57 0.94
CA GLU A 71 12.22 -4.15 -0.06
C GLU A 71 11.59 -5.39 -0.71
N VAL A 72 11.45 -5.35 -2.03
CA VAL A 72 10.99 -6.50 -2.81
C VAL A 72 12.16 -7.25 -3.47
N PRO A 73 12.07 -8.58 -3.66
CA PRO A 73 12.99 -9.33 -4.50
C PRO A 73 13.06 -8.75 -5.92
N SER A 74 14.26 -8.71 -6.52
CA SER A 74 14.48 -8.10 -7.85
C SER A 74 13.61 -8.72 -8.95
N HIS A 75 13.33 -10.03 -8.88
CA HIS A 75 12.48 -10.72 -9.85
C HIS A 75 10.98 -10.41 -9.70
N LEU A 76 10.59 -9.70 -8.64
CA LEU A 76 9.21 -9.30 -8.38
C LEU A 76 8.94 -7.82 -8.64
N THR A 77 9.95 -7.00 -8.96
CA THR A 77 9.80 -5.54 -9.12
C THR A 77 8.75 -5.15 -10.17
N ARG A 78 8.63 -5.93 -11.25
CA ARG A 78 7.60 -5.77 -12.30
C ARG A 78 6.15 -5.89 -11.81
N ARG A 79 5.92 -6.31 -10.56
CA ARG A 79 4.57 -6.48 -9.98
C ARG A 79 4.13 -5.28 -9.14
N TYR A 80 5.02 -4.34 -8.85
CA TYR A 80 4.79 -3.25 -7.90
C TYR A 80 5.06 -1.89 -8.54
N GLY A 81 4.50 -0.84 -7.95
CA GLY A 81 5.07 0.50 -8.06
C GLY A 81 6.40 0.54 -7.32
N ILE A 82 7.48 0.97 -7.97
CA ILE A 82 8.81 1.04 -7.35
C ILE A 82 9.15 2.50 -7.09
N ALA A 83 9.51 2.82 -5.85
CA ALA A 83 9.93 4.15 -5.44
C ALA A 83 11.45 4.26 -5.39
N ALA A 84 12.04 5.36 -5.84
CA ALA A 84 13.39 5.75 -5.47
C ALA A 84 13.33 6.81 -4.39
N VAL A 85 14.23 6.72 -3.41
CA VAL A 85 14.27 7.62 -2.26
C VAL A 85 15.63 8.27 -2.13
N GLN A 86 15.64 9.44 -1.50
CA GLN A 86 16.85 10.09 -1.00
C GLN A 86 16.72 10.34 0.49
N ASP A 87 17.80 10.12 1.22
CA ASP A 87 17.90 10.53 2.61
C ASP A 87 18.46 11.96 2.66
N ARG A 88 17.66 12.91 3.13
CA ARG A 88 18.08 14.31 3.30
C ARG A 88 18.61 14.62 4.70
N GLY A 89 18.75 13.63 5.57
CA GLY A 89 19.23 13.81 6.95
C GLY A 89 18.17 14.36 7.91
N GLU A 90 16.92 14.46 7.48
CA GLU A 90 15.78 14.94 8.28
C GLU A 90 15.02 13.79 8.98
N GLY A 91 15.56 12.57 8.92
CA GLY A 91 14.99 11.38 9.56
C GLY A 91 13.88 10.68 8.77
N TYR A 92 13.50 11.22 7.61
CA TYR A 92 12.51 10.64 6.70
C TYR A 92 13.12 10.38 5.31
N LEU A 93 12.62 9.32 4.65
CA LEU A 93 13.02 8.96 3.29
C LEU A 93 12.12 9.71 2.30
N GLU A 94 12.66 10.72 1.61
CA GLU A 94 11.88 11.45 0.61
C GLU A 94 11.87 10.69 -0.71
N ILE A 95 10.70 10.57 -1.34
CA ILE A 95 10.56 9.91 -2.64
C ILE A 95 10.96 10.89 -3.74
N CYS A 96 11.89 10.48 -4.60
CA CYS A 96 12.34 11.25 -5.75
C CYS A 96 11.60 10.87 -7.04
N SER A 97 11.22 9.61 -7.16
CA SER A 97 10.48 9.10 -8.30
C SER A 97 9.72 7.83 -7.94
N VAL A 98 8.63 7.60 -8.66
CA VAL A 98 7.86 6.35 -8.61
C VAL A 98 7.59 5.89 -10.03
N VAL A 99 7.64 4.57 -10.25
CA VAL A 99 7.34 3.96 -11.56
C VAL A 99 6.45 2.75 -11.35
N GLU A 100 5.30 2.72 -12.03
CA GLU A 100 4.40 1.56 -11.99
C GLU A 100 4.96 0.41 -12.83
N LYS A 101 5.13 -0.77 -12.22
CA LYS A 101 5.51 -2.02 -12.90
C LYS A 101 6.67 -1.84 -13.88
N PRO A 102 7.83 -1.34 -13.42
CA PRO A 102 8.94 -0.98 -14.29
C PRO A 102 9.48 -2.19 -15.04
N GLU A 103 9.92 -1.97 -16.28
CA GLU A 103 10.78 -2.92 -16.98
C GLU A 103 12.13 -3.06 -16.23
N PRO A 104 12.84 -4.20 -16.32
CA PRO A 104 14.04 -4.51 -15.53
C PRO A 104 15.13 -3.46 -15.69
N GLU A 105 15.27 -2.90 -16.89
CA GLU A 105 16.25 -1.87 -17.22
C GLU A 105 15.89 -0.50 -16.63
N ALA A 106 14.61 -0.30 -16.25
CA ALA A 106 14.06 0.93 -15.72
C ALA A 106 13.77 0.86 -14.20
N VAL A 107 14.17 -0.22 -13.52
CA VAL A 107 13.97 -0.40 -12.08
C VAL A 107 14.83 0.62 -11.31
N PRO A 108 14.24 1.61 -10.63
CA PRO A 108 15.01 2.69 -10.02
C PRO A 108 15.55 2.32 -8.63
N SER A 109 14.96 1.32 -7.97
CA SER A 109 15.40 0.78 -6.68
C SER A 109 14.75 -0.59 -6.42
N ARG A 110 14.86 -1.12 -5.19
CA ARG A 110 14.11 -2.31 -4.73
C ARG A 110 12.97 -2.00 -3.76
N LEU A 111 12.67 -0.72 -3.52
CA LEU A 111 11.58 -0.31 -2.63
C LEU A 111 10.25 -0.38 -3.38
N GLY A 112 9.50 -1.45 -3.12
CA GLY A 112 8.14 -1.62 -3.60
C GLY A 112 7.17 -0.84 -2.74
N ILE A 113 6.28 -0.09 -3.37
CA ILE A 113 5.12 0.54 -2.75
C ILE A 113 4.14 -0.56 -2.39
N VAL A 114 3.75 -0.60 -1.12
CA VAL A 114 2.73 -1.51 -0.61
C VAL A 114 1.39 -0.80 -0.53
N GLY A 115 0.32 -1.57 -0.38
CA GLY A 115 -1.06 -1.13 -0.37
C GLY A 115 -1.50 -0.31 0.86
N ARG A 116 -0.65 0.59 1.36
CA ARG A 116 -0.94 1.55 2.41
C ARG A 116 -0.45 2.92 1.98
N TYR A 117 -1.38 3.87 1.94
CA TYR A 117 -1.12 5.24 1.52
C TYR A 117 -1.77 6.18 2.52
N ILE A 118 -1.14 7.33 2.76
CA ILE A 118 -1.80 8.53 3.30
C ILE A 118 -1.59 9.63 2.28
N LEU A 119 -2.66 10.17 1.73
CA LEU A 119 -2.60 11.10 0.61
C LEU A 119 -3.29 12.40 0.97
N ALA A 120 -2.69 13.50 0.51
CA ALA A 120 -3.31 14.82 0.54
C ALA A 120 -4.40 14.91 -0.57
N PRO A 121 -5.49 15.68 -0.36
CA PRO A 121 -6.63 15.72 -1.28
C PRO A 121 -6.29 16.21 -2.69
N GLU A 122 -5.18 16.96 -2.86
CA GLU A 122 -4.68 17.42 -4.16
C GLU A 122 -4.45 16.26 -5.15
N ILE A 123 -4.21 15.04 -4.66
CA ILE A 123 -4.08 13.84 -5.49
C ILE A 123 -5.28 13.64 -6.43
N PHE A 124 -6.49 14.04 -6.02
CA PHE A 124 -7.67 13.94 -6.87
C PHE A 124 -7.55 14.79 -8.14
N GLY A 125 -6.99 15.99 -8.04
CA GLY A 125 -6.75 16.86 -9.20
C GLY A 125 -5.75 16.22 -10.19
N PHE A 126 -4.72 15.55 -9.67
CA PHE A 126 -3.78 14.80 -10.52
C PHE A 126 -4.43 13.59 -11.17
N LEU A 127 -5.32 12.88 -10.46
CA LEU A 127 -6.07 11.74 -10.99
C LEU A 127 -7.03 12.12 -12.13
N GLU A 128 -7.72 13.25 -12.04
CA GLU A 128 -8.63 13.71 -13.10
C GLU A 128 -7.93 14.02 -14.42
N GLY A 129 -6.68 14.47 -14.34
CA GLY A 129 -5.87 14.81 -15.51
C GLY A 129 -5.13 13.62 -16.13
N LEU A 130 -5.32 12.40 -15.64
CA LEU A 130 -4.62 11.21 -16.13
C LEU A 130 -5.40 10.48 -17.21
N GLY A 131 -4.64 9.98 -18.19
CA GLY A 131 -5.10 8.96 -19.12
C GLY A 131 -4.72 7.56 -18.65
N ALA A 132 -4.99 6.57 -19.50
CA ALA A 132 -4.53 5.20 -19.28
C ALA A 132 -2.99 5.12 -19.34
N GLY A 133 -2.40 4.52 -18.30
CA GLY A 133 -0.97 4.23 -18.18
C GLY A 133 -0.68 2.74 -18.33
N ALA A 134 0.11 2.19 -17.40
CA ALA A 134 0.48 0.77 -17.40
C ALA A 134 -0.76 -0.13 -17.41
N GLY A 135 -0.78 -1.12 -18.32
CA GLY A 135 -1.89 -2.07 -18.46
C GLY A 135 -3.18 -1.49 -19.06
N GLY A 136 -3.17 -0.24 -19.56
CA GLY A 136 -4.37 0.41 -20.08
C GLY A 136 -5.29 0.98 -18.99
N GLU A 137 -4.78 1.12 -17.77
CA GLU A 137 -5.51 1.54 -16.58
C GLU A 137 -5.05 2.91 -16.08
N ILE A 138 -5.90 3.63 -15.36
CA ILE A 138 -5.56 4.83 -14.61
C ILE A 138 -4.85 4.39 -13.33
N GLN A 139 -3.55 4.61 -13.24
CA GLN A 139 -2.72 4.17 -12.12
C GLN A 139 -2.59 5.26 -11.07
N LEU A 140 -2.72 4.89 -9.80
CA LEU A 140 -2.48 5.81 -8.68
C LEU A 140 -1.01 6.25 -8.63
N THR A 141 -0.08 5.36 -8.98
CA THR A 141 1.35 5.63 -9.05
C THR A 141 1.68 6.77 -10.03
N ASP A 142 0.98 6.85 -11.17
CA ASP A 142 1.16 7.93 -12.14
C ASP A 142 0.68 9.28 -11.58
N ALA A 143 -0.38 9.28 -10.76
CA ALA A 143 -0.84 10.49 -10.08
C ALA A 143 0.16 10.95 -9.01
N ILE A 144 0.72 9.99 -8.26
CA ILE A 144 1.77 10.26 -7.28
C ILE A 144 3.02 10.81 -7.97
N ALA A 145 3.41 10.28 -9.13
CA ALA A 145 4.53 10.81 -9.91
C ALA A 145 4.34 12.29 -10.26
N ARG A 146 3.12 12.71 -10.63
CA ARG A 146 2.80 14.13 -10.85
C ARG A 146 2.72 14.94 -9.56
N LEU A 147 2.21 14.35 -8.48
CA LEU A 147 2.16 14.99 -7.16
C LEU A 147 3.56 15.39 -6.68
N LEU A 148 4.57 14.53 -6.92
CA LEU A 148 5.98 14.76 -6.57
C LEU A 148 6.56 16.03 -7.20
N GLU A 149 6.02 16.50 -8.33
CA GLU A 149 6.49 17.74 -8.97
C GLU A 149 6.13 19.01 -8.18
N ALA A 150 5.12 18.91 -7.31
CA ALA A 150 4.57 20.06 -6.57
C ALA A 150 4.59 19.88 -5.05
N HIS A 151 4.60 18.66 -4.53
CA HIS A 151 4.51 18.35 -3.11
C HIS A 151 5.51 17.27 -2.70
N SER A 152 6.00 17.35 -1.45
CA SER A 152 6.84 16.28 -0.89
C SER A 152 5.99 15.06 -0.54
N VAL A 153 6.50 13.88 -0.88
CA VAL A 153 5.93 12.58 -0.53
C VAL A 153 7.04 11.74 0.08
N LEU A 154 6.76 11.10 1.22
CA LEU A 154 7.76 10.32 1.94
C LEU A 154 7.46 8.82 1.81
N ALA A 155 8.54 8.04 1.72
CA ALA A 155 8.49 6.60 1.83
C ALA A 155 8.53 6.22 3.31
N PHE A 156 7.61 5.35 3.72
CA PHE A 156 7.46 4.90 5.10
C PHE A 156 7.69 3.39 5.22
N PRO A 157 8.90 2.96 5.63
CA PRO A 157 9.14 1.56 5.96
C PRO A 157 8.50 1.25 7.32
N PHE A 158 7.32 0.63 7.29
CA PHE A 158 6.60 0.28 8.52
C PHE A 158 7.23 -0.94 9.20
N SER A 159 7.08 -1.02 10.53
CA SER A 159 7.37 -2.23 11.29
C SER A 159 6.18 -3.18 11.22
N GLY A 160 6.45 -4.43 10.87
CA GLY A 160 5.46 -5.49 10.73
C GLY A 160 5.84 -6.47 9.63
N ARG A 161 4.94 -7.40 9.34
CA ARG A 161 5.08 -8.37 8.25
C ARG A 161 3.92 -8.24 7.29
N ARG A 162 4.24 -7.99 6.01
CA ARG A 162 3.26 -7.99 4.92
C ARG A 162 3.13 -9.40 4.35
N TYR A 163 1.91 -9.73 3.97
CA TYR A 163 1.55 -10.87 3.13
C TYR A 163 0.77 -10.36 1.92
N ASP A 164 1.24 -10.71 0.72
CA ASP A 164 0.52 -10.49 -0.53
C ASP A 164 -0.56 -11.58 -0.71
N CYS A 165 -1.74 -11.33 -0.15
CA CYS A 165 -2.89 -12.20 -0.25
C CYS A 165 -3.59 -12.14 -1.63
N GLY A 166 -3.15 -11.25 -2.52
CA GLY A 166 -3.53 -11.31 -3.94
C GLY A 166 -2.92 -12.52 -4.65
N SER A 167 -1.81 -13.05 -4.13
CA SER A 167 -1.20 -14.30 -4.58
C SER A 167 -1.73 -15.51 -3.80
N ARG A 168 -1.94 -16.65 -4.49
CA ARG A 168 -2.38 -17.90 -3.85
C ARG A 168 -1.44 -18.35 -2.73
N LEU A 169 -0.13 -18.25 -2.96
CA LEU A 169 0.87 -18.64 -1.98
C LEU A 169 0.89 -17.68 -0.79
N GLY A 170 0.85 -16.37 -1.03
CA GLY A 170 0.86 -15.38 0.05
C GLY A 170 -0.39 -15.46 0.93
N PHE A 171 -1.57 -15.76 0.36
CA PHE A 171 -2.79 -16.04 1.12
C PHE A 171 -2.64 -17.24 2.07
N ILE A 172 -2.07 -18.35 1.57
CA ILE A 172 -1.79 -19.55 2.38
C ILE A 172 -0.76 -19.23 3.47
N GLN A 173 0.32 -18.53 3.12
CA GLN A 173 1.35 -18.12 4.08
C GLN A 173 0.78 -17.24 5.20
N ALA A 174 -0.06 -16.26 4.86
CA ALA A 174 -0.72 -15.40 5.85
C ALA A 174 -1.58 -16.23 6.81
N THR A 175 -2.38 -17.14 6.26
CA THR A 175 -3.28 -17.99 7.04
C THR A 175 -2.51 -18.89 8.00
N ILE A 176 -1.47 -19.57 7.52
CA ILE A 176 -0.63 -20.45 8.34
C ILE A 176 0.08 -19.64 9.42
N ASP A 177 0.71 -18.52 9.06
CA ASP A 177 1.48 -17.73 10.02
C ASP A 177 0.59 -17.16 11.14
N LEU A 178 -0.59 -16.62 10.79
CA LEU A 178 -1.54 -16.10 11.78
C LEU A 178 -2.14 -17.21 12.65
N ALA A 179 -2.46 -18.38 12.07
CA ALA A 179 -2.95 -19.52 12.83
C ALA A 179 -1.89 -20.09 13.78
N LEU A 180 -0.60 -20.02 13.41
CA LEU A 180 0.50 -20.39 14.30
C LEU A 180 0.70 -19.38 15.44
N GLN A 181 0.21 -18.15 15.31
CA GLN A 181 0.25 -17.16 16.39
C GLN A 181 -0.90 -17.34 17.39
N ASP A 182 -2.03 -17.88 16.95
CA ASP A 182 -3.20 -18.19 17.79
C ASP A 182 -2.90 -19.31 18.81
N GLU A 183 -3.24 -19.10 20.08
CA GLU A 183 -2.93 -20.05 21.16
C GLU A 183 -3.73 -21.36 21.08
N GLU A 184 -4.96 -21.31 20.57
CA GLU A 184 -5.84 -22.46 20.44
C GLU A 184 -5.46 -23.30 19.22
N LEU A 185 -5.15 -22.66 18.09
CA LEU A 185 -4.87 -23.35 16.83
C LEU A 185 -3.43 -23.86 16.69
N ARG A 186 -2.46 -23.21 17.36
CA ARG A 186 -1.02 -23.46 17.15
C ARG A 186 -0.64 -24.93 17.34
N ALA A 187 -1.16 -25.60 18.36
CA ALA A 187 -0.79 -26.97 18.68
C ALA A 187 -1.28 -27.95 17.61
N GLU A 188 -2.57 -27.87 17.26
CA GLU A 188 -3.20 -28.73 16.26
C GLU A 188 -2.61 -28.50 14.87
N LEU A 189 -2.36 -27.24 14.49
CA LEU A 189 -1.77 -26.91 13.20
C LEU A 189 -0.34 -27.44 13.07
N LYS A 190 0.50 -27.32 14.12
CA LYS A 190 1.86 -27.86 14.08
C LYS A 190 1.88 -29.39 13.91
N GLN A 191 0.96 -30.08 14.57
CA GLN A 191 0.82 -31.52 14.41
C GLN A 191 0.45 -31.87 12.96
N PHE A 192 -0.58 -31.21 12.41
CA PHE A 192 -1.01 -31.43 11.03
C PHE A 192 0.12 -31.17 10.01
N LEU A 193 0.87 -30.07 10.18
CA LEU A 193 1.97 -29.73 9.29
C LEU A 193 3.08 -30.79 9.29
N ALA A 194 3.38 -31.37 10.45
CA ALA A 194 4.36 -32.45 10.55
C ALA A 194 3.88 -33.72 9.82
N GLU A 195 2.58 -34.04 9.88
CA GLU A 195 1.99 -35.20 9.21
C GLU A 195 2.01 -35.09 7.68
N VAL A 196 1.85 -33.88 7.12
CA VAL A 196 1.82 -33.66 5.65
C VAL A 196 3.20 -33.42 5.03
N GLU A 197 4.22 -33.12 5.84
CA GLU A 197 5.61 -32.97 5.38
C GLU A 197 6.32 -34.34 5.25
N THR A 198 5.71 -35.42 5.77
CA THR A 198 6.22 -36.80 5.68
C THR A 198 5.70 -37.54 4.46
#